data_AF-A0AAD2GYR0-F1
#
_entry.id   AF-A0AAD2GYR0-F1
#
_cell.length_a   1.000
_cell.length_b   1.000
_cell.length_c   1.000
_cell.angle_alpha   90.00
_cell.angle_beta   90.00
_cell.angle_gamma   90.00
#
_symmetry.space_group_name_H-M   'P 1'
#
loop_
_entity.id
_entity.type
_entity.pdbx_description
1 polymer ?
#
loop_
_entity_poly.entity_id
_entity_poly.type
_entity_poly.pdbx_seq_one_letter_code
_entity_poly.pdbx_strand_id
1 'polypeptide(L)'
;REIIPMARAYGMALAPWNVLAAGKLRTDAEEEARRTSGEKGRMMFGPDWERNADEKKMSAALEKVAKEVGAKHITSVAIAYLMQKVPYVFPII
;
A
#
# COMPACT_ATOMS: atom_id res chain seq x y z
N ARG A 1 9.53 -19.97 5.48
CA ARG A 1 9.70 -20.39 4.06
C ARG A 1 9.14 -19.27 3.20
N GLU A 2 9.98 -18.65 2.38
CA GLU A 2 9.62 -17.51 1.54
C GLU A 2 8.73 -17.97 0.35
N ILE A 3 7.65 -17.24 0.04
CA ILE A 3 6.75 -17.58 -1.09
C ILE A 3 7.36 -17.25 -2.46
N ILE A 4 8.19 -16.20 -2.52
CA ILE A 4 8.76 -15.67 -3.77
C ILE A 4 9.68 -16.70 -4.47
N PRO A 5 10.68 -17.32 -3.79
CA PRO A 5 11.53 -18.32 -4.45
C PRO A 5 10.74 -19.53 -4.96
N MET A 6 9.71 -19.95 -4.21
CA MET A 6 8.85 -21.08 -4.58
C MET A 6 8.02 -20.75 -5.82
N ALA A 7 7.35 -19.60 -5.85
CA ALA A 7 6.56 -19.17 -7.01
C ALA A 7 7.42 -19.08 -8.28
N ARG A 8 8.64 -18.56 -8.17
CA ARG A 8 9.59 -18.51 -9.30
C ARG A 8 10.00 -19.90 -9.79
N ALA A 9 10.32 -20.83 -8.88
CA ALA A 9 10.77 -22.18 -9.24
C ALA A 9 9.70 -22.98 -10.00
N TYR A 10 8.42 -22.73 -9.73
CA TYR A 10 7.31 -23.44 -10.37
C TYR A 10 6.56 -22.62 -11.45
N GLY A 11 7.10 -21.47 -11.86
CA GLY A 11 6.49 -20.63 -12.90
C GLY A 11 5.12 -20.05 -12.53
N MET A 12 4.88 -19.81 -11.24
CA MET A 12 3.60 -19.29 -10.75
C MET A 12 3.59 -17.77 -10.64
N ALA A 13 2.43 -17.17 -10.89
CA ALA A 13 2.16 -15.76 -10.62
C ALA A 13 1.81 -15.52 -9.13
N LEU A 14 1.96 -14.28 -8.68
CA LEU A 14 1.55 -13.85 -7.34
C LEU A 14 0.39 -12.86 -7.44
N ALA A 15 -0.68 -13.12 -6.67
CA ALA A 15 -1.82 -12.22 -6.56
C ALA A 15 -1.97 -11.70 -5.10
N PRO A 16 -1.11 -10.77 -4.66
CA PRO A 16 -1.14 -10.29 -3.28
C PRO A 16 -2.40 -9.45 -3.04
N TRP A 17 -3.00 -9.65 -1.87
CA TRP A 17 -4.10 -8.85 -1.35
C TRP A 17 -3.60 -7.92 -0.23
N ASN A 18 -4.42 -6.93 0.14
CA ASN A 18 -4.08 -5.93 1.17
C ASN A 18 -2.83 -5.08 0.86
N VAL A 19 -2.57 -4.82 -0.42
CA VAL A 19 -1.35 -4.16 -0.90
C VAL A 19 -1.22 -2.69 -0.50
N LEU A 20 -2.33 -2.07 -0.07
CA LEU A 20 -2.38 -0.70 0.47
C LEU A 20 -2.52 -0.66 1.99
N ALA A 21 -2.16 -1.75 2.69
CA ALA A 21 -2.15 -1.85 4.15
C ALA A 21 -3.45 -1.34 4.80
N ALA A 22 -4.59 -1.92 4.44
CA ALA A 22 -5.91 -1.52 4.94
C ALA A 22 -6.31 -0.05 4.65
N GLY A 23 -5.69 0.59 3.65
CA GLY A 23 -5.93 2.00 3.32
C GLY A 23 -5.13 2.97 4.20
N LYS A 24 -4.00 2.52 4.73
CA LYS A 24 -3.07 3.32 5.53
C LYS A 24 -1.93 3.92 4.71
N LEU A 25 -1.73 3.50 3.46
CA LEU A 25 -0.90 4.23 2.51
C LEU A 25 -1.71 5.38 1.90
N ARG A 26 -1.84 6.46 2.67
CA ARG A 26 -2.63 7.65 2.32
C ARG A 26 -1.93 8.91 2.79
N THR A 27 -2.28 10.05 2.22
CA THR A 27 -1.78 11.38 2.59
C THR A 27 -2.36 11.85 3.92
N ASP A 28 -1.73 12.88 4.50
CA ASP A 28 -2.24 13.53 5.71
C ASP A 28 -3.61 14.19 5.49
N ALA A 29 -3.83 14.74 4.30
CA ALA A 29 -5.13 15.33 3.92
C ALA A 29 -6.24 14.27 3.87
N GLU A 30 -5.96 13.08 3.31
CA GLU A 30 -6.91 11.97 3.29
C GLU A 30 -7.19 11.42 4.69
N GLU A 31 -6.20 11.40 5.58
CA GLU A 31 -6.41 11.01 6.97
C GLU A 31 -7.30 12.01 7.73
N GLU A 32 -7.10 13.31 7.54
CA GLU A 32 -7.95 14.33 8.17
C GLU A 32 -9.37 14.29 7.61
N ALA A 33 -9.53 14.10 6.29
CA ALA A 33 -10.84 13.90 5.68
C ALA A 33 -11.61 12.74 6.34
N ARG A 34 -10.92 11.63 6.64
CA ARG A 34 -11.50 10.48 7.36
C ARG A 34 -11.87 10.78 8.82
N ARG A 35 -11.10 11.62 9.51
CA ARG A 35 -11.48 12.10 10.87
C ARG A 35 -12.80 12.87 10.82
N THR A 36 -12.95 13.75 9.83
CA THR A 36 -14.17 14.57 9.69
C THR A 36 -15.39 13.77 9.24
N SER A 37 -15.21 12.79 8.34
CA SER A 37 -16.32 11.96 7.84
C SER A 37 -16.72 10.83 8.80
N GLY A 38 -15.83 10.45 9.72
CA GLY A 38 -15.99 9.27 10.58
C GLY A 38 -15.67 7.95 9.88
N GLU A 39 -15.13 7.98 8.65
CA GLU A 39 -14.72 6.77 7.93
C GLU A 39 -13.46 6.14 8.55
N LYS A 40 -13.58 4.92 9.08
CA LYS A 40 -12.47 4.21 9.74
C LYS A 40 -11.77 3.18 8.85
N GLY A 41 -12.24 2.95 7.62
CA GLY A 41 -11.65 1.94 6.73
C GLY A 41 -11.79 0.50 7.27
N ARG A 42 -10.80 -0.37 6.99
CA ARG A 42 -10.84 -1.80 7.34
C ARG A 42 -10.35 -2.06 8.77
N MET A 43 -11.28 -2.28 9.69
CA MET A 43 -11.04 -2.51 11.13
C MET A 43 -10.82 -3.99 11.53
N MET A 44 -10.80 -4.92 10.57
CA MET A 44 -10.69 -6.36 10.85
C MET A 44 -9.36 -6.73 11.54
N PHE A 45 -8.30 -5.94 11.35
CA PHE A 45 -6.95 -6.24 11.85
C PHE A 45 -6.59 -5.50 13.15
N GLY A 46 -7.50 -4.70 13.70
CA GLY A 46 -7.30 -3.97 14.94
C GLY A 46 -8.24 -2.77 15.09
N PRO A 47 -8.37 -2.23 16.31
CA PRO A 47 -9.22 -1.08 16.60
C PRO A 47 -8.63 0.26 16.12
N ASP A 48 -7.37 0.28 15.68
CA ASP A 48 -6.62 1.49 15.34
C ASP A 48 -6.60 1.73 13.82
N TRP A 49 -7.49 2.62 13.38
CA TRP A 49 -7.62 3.00 11.97
C TRP A 49 -6.68 4.13 11.52
N GLU A 50 -6.16 4.89 12.48
CA GLU A 50 -5.20 5.96 12.22
C GLU A 50 -3.82 5.40 11.91
N ARG A 51 -3.05 6.13 11.11
CA ARG A 51 -1.65 5.76 10.81
C ARG A 51 -0.78 5.98 12.03
N ASN A 52 0.04 4.99 12.38
CA ASN A 52 1.12 5.13 13.34
C ASN A 52 2.32 5.90 12.75
N ALA A 53 3.38 6.09 13.53
CA ALA A 53 4.57 6.85 13.11
C ALA A 53 5.27 6.27 11.87
N ASP A 54 5.39 4.94 11.79
CA ASP A 54 6.03 4.27 10.65
C ASP A 54 5.18 4.33 9.39
N GLU A 55 3.87 4.17 9.52
CA GLU A 55 2.91 4.29 8.41
C GLU A 55 2.87 5.71 7.84
N LYS A 56 2.99 6.73 8.70
CA LYS A 56 3.16 8.13 8.27
C LYS A 56 4.49 8.36 7.55
N LYS A 57 5.59 7.83 8.10
CA LYS A 57 6.93 7.92 7.48
C LYS A 57 6.95 7.25 6.10
N MET A 58 6.31 6.09 5.96
CA MET A 58 6.17 5.39 4.68
C MET A 58 5.36 6.22 3.67
N SER A 59 4.22 6.78 4.11
CA SER A 59 3.37 7.61 3.25
C SER A 59 4.10 8.86 2.76
N ALA A 60 4.87 9.52 3.62
CA ALA A 60 5.70 10.66 3.24
C ALA A 60 6.77 10.30 2.19
N ALA A 61 7.39 9.13 2.31
CA ALA A 61 8.34 8.64 1.31
C ALA A 61 7.65 8.38 -0.04
N LEU A 62 6.46 7.79 -0.03
CA LEU A 62 5.67 7.59 -1.25
C LEU A 62 5.21 8.92 -1.87
N GLU A 63 4.85 9.92 -1.07
CA GLU A 63 4.53 11.27 -1.54
C GLU A 63 5.72 11.93 -2.24
N LYS A 64 6.93 11.78 -1.68
CA LYS A 64 8.15 12.29 -2.31
C LYS A 64 8.35 11.67 -3.69
N VAL A 65 8.30 10.35 -3.78
CA VAL A 65 8.47 9.64 -5.06
C VAL A 65 7.34 9.99 -6.03
N ALA A 66 6.10 10.11 -5.56
CA ALA A 66 4.97 10.51 -6.39
C ALA A 66 5.21 11.88 -7.07
N LYS A 67 5.78 12.84 -6.33
CA LYS A 67 6.18 14.15 -6.89
C LYS A 67 7.31 14.02 -7.92
N GLU A 68 8.31 13.19 -7.64
CA GLU A 68 9.44 12.97 -8.56
C GLU A 68 9.01 12.34 -9.88
N VAL A 69 8.05 11.40 -9.86
CA VAL A 69 7.58 10.70 -11.07
C VAL A 69 6.30 11.30 -11.68
N GLY A 70 5.75 12.36 -11.10
CA GLY A 70 4.51 12.99 -11.57
C GLY A 70 3.24 12.17 -11.35
N ALA A 71 3.23 11.24 -10.39
CA ALA A 71 2.06 10.46 -10.04
C ALA A 71 1.05 11.28 -9.23
N LYS A 72 -0.23 11.22 -9.61
CA LYS A 72 -1.32 11.92 -8.91
C LYS A 72 -1.64 11.34 -7.52
N HIS A 73 -1.44 10.03 -7.34
CA HIS A 73 -1.79 9.32 -6.10
C HIS A 73 -0.59 8.50 -5.60
N ILE A 74 -0.34 8.54 -4.29
CA ILE A 74 0.76 7.78 -3.69
C ILE A 74 0.53 6.27 -3.73
N THR A 75 -0.74 5.85 -3.75
CA THR A 75 -1.14 4.44 -3.88
C THR A 75 -0.71 3.86 -5.22
N SER A 76 -0.70 4.67 -6.29
CA SER A 76 -0.19 4.27 -7.60
C SER A 76 1.31 3.93 -7.54
N VAL A 77 2.10 4.71 -6.80
CA VAL A 77 3.53 4.43 -6.57
C VAL A 77 3.72 3.15 -5.77
N ALA A 78 2.93 2.95 -4.70
CA ALA A 78 3.00 1.73 -3.89
C ALA A 78 2.68 0.47 -4.69
N ILE A 79 1.63 0.51 -5.51
CA ILE A 79 1.22 -0.60 -6.38
C ILE A 79 2.30 -0.88 -7.44
N ALA A 80 2.83 0.17 -8.08
CA ALA A 80 3.90 0.02 -9.07
C ALA A 80 5.16 -0.61 -8.45
N TYR A 81 5.58 -0.16 -7.27
CA TYR A 81 6.70 -0.74 -6.54
C TYR A 81 6.49 -2.23 -6.23
N LEU A 82 5.29 -2.61 -5.78
CA LEU A 82 4.94 -4.00 -5.50
C LEU A 82 4.97 -4.86 -6.77
N MET A 83 4.39 -4.37 -7.88
CA MET A 83 4.38 -5.08 -9.16
C MET A 83 5.79 -5.27 -9.73
N GLN A 84 6.69 -4.32 -9.48
CA GLN A 84 8.07 -4.37 -9.99
C GLN A 84 9.04 -5.12 -9.07
N LYS A 85 8.61 -5.56 -7.88
CA LYS A 85 9.50 -6.29 -6.95
C LYS A 85 9.97 -7.61 -7.53
N VAL A 86 9.09 -8.33 -8.23
CA VAL A 86 9.37 -9.62 -8.89
C VAL A 86 8.46 -9.77 -10.13
N PRO A 87 8.80 -10.63 -11.10
CA PRO A 87 7.93 -10.87 -12.25
C PRO A 87 6.56 -11.46 -11.87
N TYR A 88 5.56 -11.23 -12.73
CA TYR A 88 4.22 -11.84 -12.65
C TYR A 88 3.46 -11.59 -11.34
N VAL A 89 3.46 -10.32 -10.89
CA VAL A 89 2.69 -9.87 -9.71
C VAL A 89 1.46 -9.09 -10.16
N PHE A 90 0.28 -9.53 -9.71
CA PHE A 90 -1.02 -8.95 -10.05
C PHE A 90 -1.82 -8.64 -8.77
N PRO A 91 -1.67 -7.44 -8.20
CA PRO A 91 -2.35 -7.05 -6.97
C PRO A 91 -3.87 -7.12 -7.07
N ILE A 92 -4.52 -7.58 -5.99
CA ILE A 92 -5.98 -7.47 -5.81
C ILE A 92 -6.26 -6.19 -5.03
N ILE A 93 -7.01 -5.27 -5.65
CA ILE A 93 -7.33 -3.94 -5.11
C ILE A 93 -8.69 -3.94 -4.42
#